data_AF-A0A942S708-F1
#
_entry.id   AF-A0A942S708-F1
#
_cell.length_a   1.000
_cell.length_b   1.000
_cell.length_c   1.000
_cell.angle_alpha   90.00
_cell.angle_beta   90.00
_cell.angle_gamma   90.00
#
_symmetry.space_group_name_H-M   'P 1'
#
loop_
_entity.id
_entity.type
_entity.pdbx_description
1 polymer ?
#
loop_
_entity_poly.entity_id
_entity_poly.type
_entity_poly.pdbx_seq_one_letter_code
_entity_poly.pdbx_strand_id
1 'polypeptide(L)' 'MRNTTKLKAILKYYHIDLSMKENDIMVMNLIHRETAMITCFEDVSYSKLMAKAYSHLQKTLKEALKK' A
#
# COMPACT_ATOMS: atom_id res chain seq x y z
N MET A 1 -18.34 9.73 0.45
CA MET A 1 -18.08 8.29 0.22
C MET A 1 -17.08 7.80 1.26
N ARG A 2 -17.41 6.74 2.04
CA ARG A 2 -16.53 6.20 3.09
C ARG A 2 -15.24 5.63 2.46
N ASN A 3 -14.10 5.74 3.14
CA ASN A 3 -12.81 5.28 2.62
C ASN A 3 -12.82 3.80 2.21
N THR A 4 -13.59 2.96 2.90
CA THR A 4 -13.79 1.53 2.57
C THR A 4 -14.51 1.32 1.24
N THR A 5 -15.47 2.17 0.88
CA THR A 5 -16.16 2.12 -0.41
C THR A 5 -15.22 2.50 -1.56
N LYS A 6 -14.37 3.53 -1.36
CA LYS A 6 -13.36 3.93 -2.34
C LYS A 6 -12.35 2.81 -2.60
N LEU A 7 -11.84 2.19 -1.53
CA LEU A 7 -10.89 1.08 -1.63
C LEU A 7 -11.48 -0.12 -2.37
N LYS A 8 -12.74 -0.50 -2.08
CA LYS A 8 -13.42 -1.58 -2.81
C LYS A 8 -13.52 -1.31 -4.30
N ALA A 9 -13.82 -0.08 -4.70
CA ALA A 9 -13.88 0.30 -6.11
C ALA A 9 -12.51 0.18 -6.78
N ILE A 10 -11.45 0.70 -6.14
CA ILE A 10 -10.08 0.60 -6.67
C ILE A 10 -9.67 -0.86 -6.86
N LEU A 11 -9.86 -1.70 -5.84
CA LEU A 11 -9.48 -3.13 -5.90
C LEU A 11 -10.26 -3.93 -6.96
N LYS A 12 -11.49 -3.48 -7.28
CA LYS A 12 -12.31 -4.10 -8.32
C LYS A 12 -11.77 -3.83 -9.73
N TYR A 13 -11.41 -2.59 -10.03
CA TYR A 13 -11.05 -2.17 -11.40
C TYR A 13 -9.55 -2.14 -11.67
N TYR A 14 -8.73 -2.08 -10.61
CA TYR A 14 -7.29 -1.93 -10.72
C TYR A 14 -6.56 -3.07 -10.01
N HIS A 15 -5.38 -3.39 -10.52
CA HIS A 15 -4.31 -4.03 -9.75
C HIS A 15 -3.48 -2.91 -9.10
N ILE A 16 -3.14 -3.09 -7.83
CA ILE A 16 -2.35 -2.11 -7.07
C ILE A 16 -0.98 -2.72 -6.88
N ASP A 17 0.03 -2.02 -7.39
CA ASP A 17 1.43 -2.29 -7.08
C ASP A 17 1.97 -1.17 -6.19
N LEU A 18 2.73 -1.56 -5.16
CA LEU A 18 3.27 -0.67 -4.14
C LEU A 18 4.77 -0.87 -4.09
N SER A 19 5.52 0.19 -4.35
CA SER A 19 6.99 0.20 -4.28
C SER A 19 7.50 1.40 -3.48
N MET A 20 8.77 1.36 -3.12
CA MET A 20 9.47 2.43 -2.41
C MET A 20 10.67 2.87 -3.24
N LYS A 21 10.82 4.19 -3.43
CA LYS A 21 12.01 4.79 -4.04
C LYS A 21 13.08 5.10 -2.98
N GLU A 22 14.28 5.43 -3.42
CA GLU A 22 15.48 5.66 -2.59
C GLU A 22 15.32 6.73 -1.50
N ASN A 23 14.33 7.62 -1.60
CA ASN A 23 14.06 8.70 -0.63
C ASN A 23 12.85 8.42 0.29
N ASP A 24 12.52 7.16 0.53
CA ASP A 24 11.34 6.75 1.30
C ASP A 24 9.99 7.25 0.75
N ILE A 25 9.98 7.61 -0.53
CA ILE A 25 8.76 8.01 -1.23
C ILE A 25 8.06 6.74 -1.68
N MET A 26 6.84 6.55 -1.18
CA MET A 26 5.99 5.44 -1.58
C MET A 26 5.38 5.75 -2.94
N VAL A 27 5.49 4.78 -3.83
CA VAL A 27 4.94 4.82 -5.17
C VAL A 27 3.80 3.80 -5.24
N MET A 28 2.63 4.26 -5.64
CA MET A 28 1.48 3.41 -5.93
C MET A 28 1.19 3.44 -7.42
N ASN A 29 1.31 2.28 -8.06
CA ASN A 29 0.89 2.08 -9.43
C ASN A 29 -0.51 1.48 -9.44
N LEU A 30 -1.45 2.17 -10.08
CA LEU A 30 -2.76 1.64 -10.42
C LEU A 30 -2.72 1.15 -11.86
N ILE A 31 -2.89 -0.16 -12.04
CA ILE A 31 -2.91 -0.81 -13.34
C ILE A 31 -4.36 -1.20 -13.64
N HIS A 32 -4.99 -0.55 -14.62
CA HIS A 32 -6.38 -0.86 -14.97
C HIS A 32 -6.46 -2.27 -15.55
N ARG A 33 -7.38 -3.09 -15.02
CA ARG A 33 -7.45 -4.52 -15.37
C ARG A 33 -7.81 -4.79 -16.83
N GLU A 34 -8.61 -3.93 -17.43
CA GLU A 34 -9.11 -4.12 -18.80
C GLU A 34 -8.26 -3.42 -19.87
N THR A 35 -7.83 -2.17 -19.63
CA THR A 35 -7.12 -1.35 -20.62
C THR A 35 -5.60 -1.45 -20.49
N ALA A 36 -5.10 -2.14 -19.44
CA ALA A 36 -3.70 -2.16 -19.04
C ALA A 36 -3.06 -0.77 -18.83
N MET A 37 -3.88 0.30 -18.72
CA MET A 37 -3.37 1.64 -18.46
C MET A 37 -2.80 1.73 -17.05
N ILE A 38 -1.61 2.31 -16.95
CA ILE A 38 -0.88 2.48 -15.68
C ILE A 38 -0.94 3.94 -15.28
N THR A 39 -1.38 4.19 -14.05
CA THR A 39 -1.33 5.52 -13.42
C THR A 39 -0.48 5.45 -12.17
N CYS A 40 0.50 6.34 -12.06
CA CYS A 40 1.45 6.38 -10.95
C CYS A 40 1.10 7.53 -9.99
N PHE A 41 1.13 7.24 -8.69
CA PHE A 41 0.96 8.21 -7.61
C PHE A 41 2.14 8.12 -6.66
N GLU A 42 2.69 9.26 -6.26
CA GLU A 42 3.80 9.35 -5.32
C GLU A 42 3.39 10.25 -4.16
N ASP A 43 3.49 9.75 -2.93
CA ASP A 43 3.17 10.55 -1.75
C ASP A 43 4.00 10.12 -0.54
N VAL A 44 4.50 11.11 0.19
CA VAL A 44 5.25 10.97 1.44
C VAL A 44 4.31 10.63 2.60
N SER A 45 3.01 10.91 2.50
CA SER A 45 2.04 10.84 3.60
C SER A 45 1.70 9.41 4.06
N TYR A 46 1.80 8.42 3.17
CA TYR A 46 1.52 7.00 3.46
C TYR A 46 2.59 6.32 4.33
N SER A 47 3.80 6.89 4.39
CA SER A 47 4.92 6.42 5.23
C SER A 47 4.51 6.26 6.70
N LYS A 48 3.68 7.15 7.25
CA LYS A 48 3.23 7.11 8.65
C LYS A 48 2.34 5.90 8.96
N LEU A 49 1.46 5.52 8.03
CA LEU A 49 0.59 4.36 8.22
C LEU A 49 1.41 3.07 8.10
N MET A 50 2.35 3.02 7.15
CA MET A 50 3.25 1.88 6.97
C MET A 50 4.22 1.71 8.13
N ALA A 51 4.78 2.78 8.70
CA ALA A 51 5.64 2.70 9.88
C ALA A 51 4.91 2.08 11.09
N LYS A 52 3.63 2.40 11.27
CA LYS A 52 2.79 1.77 12.32
C LYS A 52 2.52 0.29 12.02
N ALA A 53 2.17 -0.04 10.78
CA ALA A 53 1.96 -1.43 10.37
C ALA A 53 3.23 -2.28 10.52
N TYR A 54 4.38 -1.73 10.13
CA TYR A 54 5.69 -2.38 10.28
C TYR A 54 6.06 -2.59 11.74
N SER A 55 5.85 -1.57 12.59
CA SER A 55 6.08 -1.68 14.03
C SER A 55 5.22 -2.76 14.68
N HIS A 56 3.98 -2.92 14.21
CA HIS A 56 3.11 -4.01 14.65
C HIS A 56 3.63 -5.37 14.16
N LEU A 57 3.94 -5.51 12.87
CA LEU A 57 4.51 -6.73 12.30
C LEU A 57 5.79 -7.18 13.03
N GLN A 58 6.70 -6.26 13.32
CA GLN A 58 7.93 -6.53 14.07
C GLN A 58 7.66 -7.09 15.48
N LYS A 59 6.62 -6.57 16.16
CA LYS A 59 6.21 -7.11 17.47
C LYS A 59 5.67 -8.53 17.31
N THR A 60 4.77 -8.75 16.35
CA THR A 60 4.18 -10.07 16.09
C THR A 60 5.22 -11.12 15.71
N LEU A 61 6.20 -10.78 14.88
CA LEU A 61 7.29 -11.69 14.50
C LEU A 61 8.19 -12.04 15.69
N LYS A 62 8.53 -11.05 16.53
CA LYS A 62 9.31 -11.29 17.76
C LYS A 62 8.57 -12.18 18.76
N GLU A 63 7.26 -12.05 18.86
CA GLU A 63 6.43 -12.92 19.69
C GLU A 63 6.33 -14.33 19.11
N ALA A 64 6.22 -14.46 17.77
CA ALA A 64 6.20 -15.74 17.08
C ALA A 64 7.52 -16.52 17.23
N LEU A 65 8.67 -15.84 17.22
CA LEU A 65 10.00 -16.44 17.37
C LEU A 65 10.36 -16.84 18.81
N LYS A 66 9.58 -16.39 19.81
CA LYS A 66 9.77 -16.74 21.22
C LYS A 66 8.98 -17.99 21.66
N LYS A 67 8.11 -18.51 20.80
CA LYS A 67 7.42 -19.79 20.97
C LYS A 67 8.21 -20.89 20.28
#